data_AF-A4URL9-F1
#
_entry.id   AF-A4URL9-F1
#
_cell.length_a   1.000
_cell.length_b   1.000
_cell.length_c   1.000
_cell.angle_alpha   90.00
_cell.angle_beta   90.00
_cell.angle_gamma   90.00
#
_symmetry.space_group_name_H-M   'P 1'
#
loop_
_entity.id
_entity.type
_entity.pdbx_description
1 polymer ?
#
loop_
_entity_poly.entity_id
_entity_poly.type
_entity_poly.pdbx_seq_one_letter_code
_entity_poly.pdbx_strand_id
1 'polypeptide(L)' 'MMLEHVLVLSAYLFSIGIYGLITSRNMVRALMCLELILNAVNINLVTFSDFFDN' A
#
# COMPACT_ATOMS: atom_id res chain seq x y z
N MET A 1 -7.30 5.10 -17.42
CA MET A 1 -8.37 4.96 -16.41
C MET A 1 -8.09 3.85 -15.40
N MET A 2 -7.86 2.59 -15.79
CA MET A 2 -7.64 1.50 -14.81
C MET A 2 -6.35 1.68 -13.98
N LEU A 3 -5.23 2.06 -14.61
CA LEU A 3 -3.96 2.34 -13.94
C LEU A 3 -4.10 3.43 -12.86
N GLU A 4 -4.73 4.56 -13.19
CA GLU A 4 -4.93 5.66 -12.25
C GLU A 4 -5.73 5.22 -11.02
N HIS A 5 -6.76 4.38 -11.19
CA HIS A 5 -7.53 3.84 -10.07
C HIS A 5 -6.68 2.94 -9.18
N VAL A 6 -5.82 2.10 -9.74
CA VAL A 6 -4.94 1.21 -8.96
C VAL A 6 -3.84 2.01 -8.24
N LEU A 7 -3.28 3.04 -8.88
CA LEU A 7 -2.34 3.97 -8.24
C LEU A 7 -2.98 4.75 -7.08
N VAL A 8 -4.21 5.27 -7.28
CA VAL A 8 -4.94 5.97 -6.21
C VAL A 8 -5.31 5.01 -5.08
N LEU A 9 -5.74 3.79 -5.39
CA LEU A 9 -6.05 2.76 -4.39
C LEU A 9 -4.82 2.37 -3.56
N SER A 10 -3.68 2.14 -4.20
CA SER A 10 -2.43 1.81 -3.51
C SER A 10 -1.94 2.97 -2.64
N ALA A 11 -2.03 4.22 -3.11
CA ALA A 11 -1.70 5.40 -2.31
C ALA A 11 -2.63 5.57 -1.09
N TYR A 12 -3.92 5.26 -1.25
CA TYR A 12 -4.90 5.30 -0.16
C TYR A 12 -4.61 4.23 0.91
N LEU A 13 -4.36 2.99 0.50
CA LEU A 13 -3.97 1.90 1.40
C LEU A 13 -2.65 2.20 2.13
N PHE A 14 -1.67 2.76 1.42
CA PHE A 14 -0.39 3.18 2.00
C PHE A 14 -0.58 4.26 3.08
N SER A 15 -1.42 5.26 2.81
CA SER A 15 -1.73 6.34 3.76
C SER A 15 -2.43 5.81 5.02
N ILE A 16 -3.38 4.88 4.87
CA ILE A 16 -4.03 4.21 6.01
C ILE A 16 -3.02 3.37 6.80
N GLY A 17 -2.15 2.65 6.10
CA GLY A 17 -1.09 1.85 6.72
C GLY A 17 -0.16 2.72 7.58
N ILE A 18 0.29 3.86 7.05
CA ILE A 18 1.12 4.83 7.80
C ILE A 18 0.37 5.38 9.01
N TYR A 19 -0.87 5.81 8.82
CA TYR A 19 -1.69 6.35 9.91
C TYR A 19 -1.89 5.31 11.03
N GLY A 20 -2.16 4.06 10.65
CA GLY A 20 -2.29 2.93 11.56
C GLY A 20 -0.98 2.61 12.28
N LEU A 21 0.16 2.70 11.59
CA LEU A 21 1.49 2.48 12.17
C LEU A 21 1.80 3.53 13.24
N ILE A 22 1.58 4.83 12.96
CA ILE A 22 1.82 5.93 13.90
C ILE A 22 0.91 5.84 15.12
N THR A 23 -0.36 5.44 14.94
CA THR A 23 -1.36 5.33 16.02
C THR A 23 -1.25 4.02 16.81
N SER A 24 -0.42 3.08 16.34
CA SER A 24 -0.32 1.76 16.97
C SER A 24 0.38 1.82 18.33
N ARG A 25 -0.34 1.45 19.39
CA ARG A 25 0.21 1.28 20.75
C ARG A 25 0.80 -0.10 21.02
N ASN A 26 0.48 -1.08 20.18
CA ASN A 26 0.87 -2.48 20.35
C ASN A 26 1.76 -2.91 19.18
N MET A 27 2.83 -3.63 19.47
CA MET A 27 3.78 -4.12 18.45
C MET A 27 3.09 -5.00 17.40
N VAL A 28 2.16 -5.87 17.80
CA VAL A 28 1.39 -6.71 16.86
C VAL A 28 0.54 -5.86 15.90
N ARG A 29 -0.07 -4.78 16.40
CA ARG A 29 -0.84 -3.85 15.55
C ARG A 29 0.09 -3.10 14.60
N ALA A 30 1.28 -2.70 15.07
CA ALA A 30 2.29 -2.07 14.24
C ALA A 30 2.72 -3.00 13.07
N LEU A 31 2.94 -4.28 13.36
CA LEU A 31 3.29 -5.29 12.36
C LEU A 31 2.16 -5.52 11.35
N MET A 32 0.90 -5.55 11.80
CA MET A 32 -0.25 -5.66 10.89
C MET A 32 -0.38 -4.46 9.95
N CYS A 33 -0.12 -3.24 10.45
CA CYS A 33 -0.06 -2.05 9.62
C CYS A 33 1.13 -2.08 8.65
N LEU A 34 2.27 -2.62 9.08
CA LEU A 34 3.44 -2.80 8.23
C LEU A 34 3.14 -3.76 7.06
N GLU A 35 2.48 -4.89 7.29
CA GLU A 35 2.04 -5.79 6.22
C GLU A 35 1.11 -5.08 5.23
N LEU A 36 0.21 -4.24 5.72
CA LEU A 36 -0.70 -3.47 4.88
C LEU A 36 0.05 -2.45 3.99
N ILE A 37 1.08 -1.78 4.55
CA ILE A 37 1.98 -0.90 3.79
C ILE A 37 2.73 -1.69 2.71
N LEU A 38 3.30 -2.85 3.08
CA LEU A 38 4.04 -3.70 2.14
C LEU A 38 3.14 -4.20 0.99
N ASN A 39 1.89 -4.55 1.29
CA ASN A 39 0.93 -4.95 0.26
C ASN A 39 0.58 -3.80 -0.69
N ALA A 40 0.41 -2.58 -0.18
CA ALA A 40 0.17 -1.40 -1.01
C ALA A 40 1.34 -1.12 -1.97
N VAL A 41 2.58 -1.23 -1.48
CA VAL A 41 3.79 -1.08 -2.32
C VAL A 41 3.88 -2.19 -3.36
N ASN A 42 3.54 -3.44 -3.02
CA ASN A 42 3.56 -4.54 -3.96
C ASN A 42 2.54 -4.36 -5.11
N ILE A 43 1.32 -3.90 -4.81
CA ILE A 43 0.32 -3.56 -5.82
C ILE A 43 0.86 -2.46 -6.75
N ASN A 44 1.48 -1.43 -6.19
CA ASN A 44 2.07 -0.34 -6.96
C ASN A 44 3.19 -0.86 -7.89
N LEU A 45 4.06 -1.72 -7.38
CA LEU A 45 5.16 -2.31 -8.14
C LEU A 45 4.68 -3.22 -9.28
N VAL A 46 3.71 -4.10 -9.02
CA VAL A 46 3.09 -4.95 -10.07
C VAL A 46 2.43 -4.08 -11.15
N THR A 47 1.75 -3.01 -10.76
CA THR A 47 1.10 -2.07 -11.69
C THR A 47 2.12 -1.37 -12.58
N PHE A 48 3.27 -0.97 -12.02
CA PHE A 48 4.37 -0.38 -12.79
C PHE A 48 5.06 -1.39 -13.71
N SER A 49 5.22 -2.64 -13.27
CA SER A 49 5.76 -3.72 -14.10
C SER A 49 4.84 -4.01 -15.30
N ASP A 50 3.53 -4.12 -15.07
CA ASP A 50 2.54 -4.33 -16.13
C ASP A 50 2.50 -3.16 -17.13
N PHE A 51 2.64 -1.92 -16.65
CA PHE A 51 2.73 -0.74 -17.51
C PHE A 51 4.00 -0.69 -18.37
N PHE A 52 5.12 -1.25 -17.90
CA PHE A 52 6.38 -1.28 -18.66
C PHE A 52 6.49 -2.49 -19.59
N ASP A 53 5.83 -3.60 -19.26
CA ASP A 53 5.82 -4.84 -20.06
C ASP A 53 4.89 -4.74 -21.29
N ASN A 54 3.83 -3.91 -21.22
CA ASN A 54 2.88 -3.69 -22.31
C ASN A 54 3.16 -2.41 -23.12
#